data_AF-A0A6A7MV47-F1
#
_entry.id   AF-A0A6A7MV47-F1
#
_cell.length_a   1.000
_cell.length_b   1.000
_cell.length_c   1.000
_cell.angle_alpha   90.00
_cell.angle_beta   90.00
_cell.angle_gamma   90.00
#
_symmetry.space_group_name_H-M   'P 1'
#
loop_
_entity.id
_entity.type
_entity.pdbx_description
1 polymer ?
#
loop_
_entity_poly.entity_id
_entity_poly.type
_entity_poly.pdbx_seq_one_letter_code
_entity_poly.pdbx_strand_id
1 'polypeptide(L)'
;MRPQTRQRGIALPIMLIMLTVMLVSSIYLLKSSTSTTLTTSNLAYDASLSKATDLGIHTAFAYLRAMPSASLLENNQPANGYVATLSPNWTASNPAFWLGSVTLAPDPSGNRVEYVIHRLCDFAGAFNAPGNRCLLTSARPNSKSGVPYGKSGRSDSPNYLDQPQLHYVVTARIVGARGGNVVTQAVVMKGP
;
A
#
# COMPACT_ATOMS: atom_id res chain seq x y z
N MET A 1 32.11 72.73 -43.88
CA MET A 1 31.11 71.69 -44.22
C MET A 1 31.50 70.40 -43.51
N ARG A 2 30.69 69.92 -42.56
CA ARG A 2 30.97 68.72 -41.76
C ARG A 2 30.35 67.50 -42.48
N PRO A 3 31.10 66.44 -42.78
CA PRO A 3 30.56 65.30 -43.52
C PRO A 3 29.54 64.56 -42.64
N GLN A 4 28.30 64.46 -43.11
CA GLN A 4 27.29 63.62 -42.47
C GLN A 4 27.60 62.15 -42.80
N THR A 5 28.00 61.40 -41.78
CA THR A 5 28.15 59.93 -41.85
C THR A 5 26.78 59.30 -42.10
N ARG A 6 26.61 58.62 -43.24
CA ARG A 6 25.41 57.81 -43.54
C ARG A 6 25.30 56.68 -42.50
N GLN A 7 24.37 56.80 -41.56
CA GLN A 7 24.02 55.72 -40.64
C GLN A 7 23.44 54.55 -41.44
N ARG A 8 24.17 53.44 -41.53
CA ARG A 8 23.68 52.19 -42.13
C ARG A 8 22.64 51.59 -41.19
N GLY A 9 21.43 51.35 -41.72
CA GLY A 9 20.28 50.79 -41.01
C GLY A 9 20.44 49.31 -40.63
N ILE A 10 21.39 49.00 -39.75
CA ILE A 10 21.63 47.64 -39.21
C ILE A 10 20.72 47.35 -38.00
N ALA A 11 20.06 48.37 -37.44
CA ALA A 11 19.20 48.22 -36.27
C ALA A 11 17.97 47.31 -36.52
N LEU A 12 17.35 47.41 -37.70
CA LEU A 12 16.18 46.62 -38.06
C LEU A 12 16.47 45.09 -38.07
N PRO A 13 17.49 44.58 -38.79
CA PRO A 13 17.77 43.14 -38.81
C PRO A 13 18.20 42.61 -37.44
N ILE A 14 18.93 43.39 -36.63
CA ILE A 14 19.31 42.98 -35.28
C ILE A 14 18.07 42.83 -34.37
N MET A 15 17.16 43.80 -34.42
CA MET A 15 15.90 43.72 -33.66
C MET A 15 15.07 42.52 -34.09
N LEU A 16 15.02 42.21 -35.38
CA LEU A 16 14.29 41.04 -35.88
C LEU A 16 14.90 39.72 -35.37
N ILE A 17 16.23 39.59 -35.40
CA ILE A 17 16.93 38.41 -34.89
C ILE A 17 16.65 38.26 -33.39
N MET A 18 16.77 39.33 -32.60
CA MET A 18 16.49 39.29 -31.16
C MET A 18 15.04 38.88 -30.87
N LEU A 19 14.08 39.42 -31.63
CA LEU A 19 12.68 39.08 -31.50
C LEU A 19 12.42 37.60 -31.84
N THR A 20 13.06 37.06 -32.88
CA THR A 20 12.95 35.63 -33.21
C THR A 20 13.56 34.73 -32.13
N VAL A 21 14.72 35.07 -31.56
CA VAL A 21 15.36 34.28 -30.50
C VAL A 21 14.49 34.25 -29.24
N MET A 22 13.91 35.39 -28.85
CA MET A 22 12.98 35.44 -27.71
C MET A 22 11.69 34.65 -27.95
N LEU A 23 11.16 34.68 -29.18
CA LEU A 23 10.00 33.89 -29.56
C LEU A 23 10.28 32.39 -29.46
N VAL A 24 11.43 31.93 -30.00
CA VAL A 24 11.84 30.52 -29.97
C VAL A 24 12.03 30.02 -28.52
N SER A 25 12.64 30.85 -27.67
CA SER A 25 12.83 30.53 -26.24
C SER A 25 11.49 30.38 -25.50
N SER A 26 10.52 31.25 -25.79
CA SER A 26 9.20 31.24 -25.14
C SER A 26 8.40 29.97 -25.49
N ILE A 27 8.44 29.54 -26.76
CA ILE A 27 7.78 28.30 -27.20
C ILE A 27 8.39 27.08 -26.50
N TYR A 28 9.71 27.05 -26.33
CA TYR A 28 10.39 25.96 -25.62
C TYR A 28 9.96 25.87 -24.16
N LEU A 29 9.82 27.01 -23.48
CA LEU A 29 9.32 27.06 -22.10
C LEU A 29 7.88 26.54 -21.98
N LEU A 30 7.00 26.90 -22.91
CA LEU A 30 5.62 26.39 -22.93
C LEU A 30 5.59 24.87 -23.08
N LYS A 31 6.40 24.31 -23.99
CA LYS A 31 6.51 22.85 -24.17
C LYS A 31 7.10 22.16 -22.94
N SER A 32 8.09 22.76 -22.30
CA SER A 32 8.67 22.25 -21.05
C SER A 32 7.64 22.26 -19.91
N SER A 33 6.85 23.32 -19.81
CA SER A 33 5.80 23.46 -18.79
C SER A 33 4.70 22.42 -18.98
N THR A 34 4.19 22.22 -20.20
CA THR A 34 3.13 21.23 -20.44
C THR A 34 3.60 19.81 -20.13
N SER A 35 4.83 19.46 -20.51
CA SER A 35 5.43 18.17 -20.15
C SER A 35 5.58 17.98 -18.63
N THR A 36 5.99 19.04 -17.92
CA THR A 36 6.13 19.03 -16.45
C THR A 36 4.76 18.89 -15.77
N THR A 37 3.73 19.55 -16.30
CA THR A 37 2.37 19.45 -15.76
C THR A 37 1.80 18.03 -15.93
N LEU A 38 1.99 17.40 -17.10
CA LEU A 38 1.49 16.04 -17.34
C LEU A 38 2.15 15.01 -16.42
N THR A 39 3.48 15.06 -16.29
CA THR A 39 4.22 14.16 -15.39
C THR A 39 3.80 14.35 -13.93
N THR A 40 3.67 15.61 -13.48
CA THR A 40 3.17 15.93 -12.14
C THR A 40 1.75 15.41 -11.92
N SER A 41 0.88 15.50 -12.93
CA SER A 41 -0.50 15.02 -12.84
C SER A 41 -0.59 13.49 -12.72
N ASN A 42 0.27 12.74 -13.41
CA ASN A 42 0.33 11.28 -13.29
C ASN A 42 0.87 10.86 -11.93
N LEU A 43 1.94 11.52 -11.44
CA LEU A 43 2.46 11.25 -10.11
C LEU A 43 1.42 11.57 -9.01
N ALA A 44 0.70 12.68 -9.15
CA ALA A 44 -0.38 13.03 -8.23
C ALA A 44 -1.52 11.98 -8.28
N TYR A 45 -1.81 11.43 -9.46
CA TYR A 45 -2.77 10.34 -9.61
C TYR A 45 -2.30 9.07 -8.89
N ASP A 46 -1.06 8.63 -9.10
CA ASP A 46 -0.50 7.45 -8.44
C ASP A 46 -0.45 7.61 -6.91
N ALA A 47 -0.08 8.80 -6.42
CA ALA A 47 -0.11 9.12 -5.00
C ALA A 47 -1.54 9.09 -4.44
N SER A 48 -2.52 9.61 -5.20
CA SER A 48 -3.93 9.57 -4.80
C SER A 48 -4.47 8.14 -4.73
N LEU A 49 -4.10 7.28 -5.69
CA LEU A 49 -4.47 5.87 -5.70
C LEU A 49 -3.82 5.12 -4.52
N SER A 50 -2.55 5.37 -4.23
CA SER A 50 -1.85 4.76 -3.10
C SER A 50 -2.56 5.11 -1.79
N LYS A 51 -2.86 6.39 -1.57
CA LYS A 51 -3.58 6.85 -0.38
C LYS A 51 -4.99 6.26 -0.28
N ALA A 52 -5.71 6.13 -1.40
CA ALA A 52 -7.02 5.50 -1.41
C ALA A 52 -6.93 3.99 -1.12
N THR A 53 -5.85 3.32 -1.54
CA THR A 53 -5.61 1.89 -1.25
C THR A 53 -5.42 1.65 0.24
N ASP A 54 -4.79 2.58 0.97
CA ASP A 54 -4.58 2.48 2.42
C ASP A 54 -5.91 2.34 3.19
N LEU A 55 -7.04 2.84 2.64
CA LEU A 55 -8.36 2.61 3.22
C LEU A 55 -8.64 1.11 3.40
N GLY A 56 -8.30 0.27 2.42
CA GLY A 56 -8.46 -1.18 2.49
C GLY A 56 -7.61 -1.83 3.58
N ILE A 57 -6.39 -1.31 3.78
CA ILE A 57 -5.52 -1.76 4.89
C ILE A 57 -6.13 -1.36 6.24
N HIS A 58 -6.64 -0.14 6.36
CA HIS A 58 -7.25 0.34 7.59
C HIS A 58 -8.54 -0.42 7.94
N THR A 59 -9.40 -0.73 6.96
CA THR A 59 -10.62 -1.52 7.19
C THR A 59 -10.30 -2.92 7.66
N ALA A 60 -9.32 -3.57 7.02
CA ALA A 60 -8.85 -4.89 7.40
C ALA A 60 -8.20 -4.91 8.80
N PHE A 61 -7.39 -3.89 9.12
CA PHE A 61 -6.80 -3.76 10.44
C PHE A 61 -7.87 -3.53 11.52
N ALA A 62 -8.88 -2.70 11.25
CA ALA A 62 -9.99 -2.48 12.15
C ALA A 62 -10.75 -3.79 12.44
N TYR A 63 -10.95 -4.62 11.42
CA TYR A 63 -11.52 -5.96 11.59
C TYR A 63 -10.67 -6.84 12.52
N LEU A 64 -9.37 -7.01 12.24
CA LEU A 64 -8.47 -7.81 13.08
C LEU A 64 -8.38 -7.30 14.53
N ARG A 65 -8.46 -5.98 14.71
CA ARG A 65 -8.45 -5.35 16.03
C ARG A 65 -9.75 -5.61 16.80
N ALA A 66 -10.90 -5.60 16.12
CA ALA A 66 -12.20 -5.80 16.74
C ALA A 66 -12.41 -7.25 17.25
N MET A 67 -11.68 -8.22 16.71
CA MET A 67 -11.77 -9.62 17.16
C MET A 67 -11.27 -9.80 18.60
N PRO A 68 -12.12 -10.25 19.54
CA PRO A 68 -11.76 -10.41 20.95
C PRO A 68 -10.89 -11.64 21.23
N SER A 69 -10.95 -12.68 20.40
CA SER A 69 -10.17 -13.91 20.53
C SER A 69 -9.70 -14.43 19.17
N ALA A 70 -8.54 -15.09 19.09
CA ALA A 70 -8.09 -15.68 17.83
C ALA A 70 -8.82 -16.96 17.46
N SER A 71 -9.57 -17.58 18.38
CA SER A 71 -10.44 -18.73 18.07
C SER A 71 -11.48 -18.41 16.99
N LEU A 72 -11.92 -17.15 16.90
CA LEU A 72 -12.85 -16.68 15.86
C LEU A 72 -12.19 -16.55 14.47
N LEU A 73 -10.85 -16.54 14.43
CA LEU A 73 -10.01 -16.41 13.24
C LEU A 73 -9.43 -17.77 12.82
N GLU A 74 -9.94 -18.87 13.35
CA GLU A 74 -9.51 -20.22 12.96
C GLU A 74 -10.08 -20.65 11.61
N ASN A 75 -11.26 -20.17 11.25
CA ASN A 75 -11.93 -20.50 9.99
C ASN A 75 -11.97 -19.32 9.03
N ASN A 76 -12.10 -19.61 7.73
CA ASN A 76 -12.27 -18.58 6.70
C ASN A 76 -13.55 -17.76 6.93
N GLN A 77 -13.45 -16.45 6.76
CA GLN A 77 -14.56 -15.50 6.89
C GLN A 77 -14.59 -14.61 5.64
N PRO A 78 -15.01 -15.16 4.48
CA PRO A 78 -14.95 -14.45 3.20
C PRO A 78 -15.85 -13.20 3.18
N ALA A 79 -16.92 -13.16 3.98
CA ALA A 79 -17.76 -11.98 4.12
C ALA A 79 -17.01 -10.74 4.65
N ASN A 80 -15.89 -10.95 5.35
CA ASN A 80 -15.06 -9.88 5.93
C ASN A 80 -13.67 -9.80 5.27
N GLY A 81 -13.47 -10.47 4.13
CA GLY A 81 -12.18 -10.44 3.43
C GLY A 81 -11.11 -11.30 4.10
N TYR A 82 -11.46 -12.23 5.00
CA TYR A 82 -10.51 -12.98 5.82
C TYR A 82 -10.38 -14.44 5.40
N VAL A 83 -9.13 -14.87 5.21
CA VAL A 83 -8.71 -16.23 4.88
C VAL A 83 -7.71 -16.71 5.93
N ALA A 84 -7.99 -17.85 6.55
CA ALA A 84 -7.22 -18.40 7.67
C ALA A 84 -5.88 -19.04 7.24
N THR A 85 -5.58 -19.04 5.94
CA THR A 85 -4.42 -19.70 5.34
C THR A 85 -3.76 -18.80 4.31
N LEU A 86 -2.44 -18.93 4.15
CA LEU A 86 -1.74 -18.39 2.99
C LEU A 86 -0.86 -19.48 2.36
N SER A 87 -1.13 -19.80 1.10
CA SER A 87 -0.19 -20.65 0.36
C SER A 87 1.07 -19.85 0.02
N PRO A 88 2.29 -20.37 0.31
CA PRO A 88 3.54 -19.63 0.10
C PRO A 88 3.86 -19.34 -1.37
N ASN A 89 3.18 -20.00 -2.32
CA ASN A 89 3.32 -19.76 -3.75
C ASN A 89 2.31 -18.74 -4.30
N TRP A 90 1.37 -18.25 -3.48
CA TRP A 90 0.38 -17.27 -3.92
C TRP A 90 0.88 -15.85 -3.67
N THR A 91 0.76 -15.02 -4.69
CA THR A 91 1.07 -13.58 -4.64
C THR A 91 -0.13 -12.80 -5.17
N ALA A 92 -0.12 -11.47 -4.98
CA ALA A 92 -1.18 -10.58 -5.48
C ALA A 92 -1.46 -10.70 -6.99
N SER A 93 -0.53 -11.27 -7.77
CA SER A 93 -0.70 -11.52 -9.22
C SER A 93 -1.52 -12.77 -9.53
N ASN A 94 -1.61 -13.73 -8.60
CA ASN A 94 -2.38 -14.95 -8.79
C ASN A 94 -3.87 -14.70 -8.48
N PRO A 95 -4.83 -15.01 -9.37
CA PRO A 95 -6.25 -14.86 -9.08
C PRO A 95 -6.72 -15.61 -7.83
N ALA A 96 -6.10 -16.76 -7.52
CA ALA A 96 -6.44 -17.56 -6.33
C ALA A 96 -6.11 -16.83 -5.01
N PHE A 97 -5.17 -15.89 -5.02
CA PHE A 97 -4.83 -15.06 -3.86
C PHE A 97 -6.00 -14.16 -3.41
N TRP A 98 -6.92 -13.83 -4.32
CA TRP A 98 -8.05 -12.95 -4.04
C TRP A 98 -9.33 -13.72 -3.70
N LEU A 99 -9.26 -15.05 -3.50
CA LEU A 99 -10.43 -15.83 -3.11
C LEU A 99 -10.88 -15.46 -1.70
N GLY A 100 -12.13 -15.01 -1.57
CA GLY A 100 -12.67 -14.51 -0.31
C GLY A 100 -12.23 -13.10 0.05
N SER A 101 -11.75 -12.31 -0.94
CA SER A 101 -11.55 -10.88 -0.81
C SER A 101 -12.87 -10.12 -0.69
N VAL A 102 -12.80 -8.89 -0.20
CA VAL A 102 -13.94 -7.97 -0.15
C VAL A 102 -13.61 -6.69 -0.91
N THR A 103 -14.54 -6.27 -1.75
CA THR A 103 -14.49 -4.99 -2.45
C THR A 103 -15.28 -3.95 -1.68
N LEU A 104 -14.63 -2.84 -1.34
CA LEU A 104 -15.25 -1.70 -0.70
C LEU A 104 -16.18 -0.95 -1.65
N ALA A 105 -17.05 -0.12 -1.06
CA ALA A 105 -17.91 0.75 -1.83
C ALA A 105 -17.10 1.65 -2.79
N PRO A 106 -17.64 1.97 -3.98
CA PRO A 106 -17.02 2.91 -4.90
C PRO A 106 -16.72 4.25 -4.24
N ASP A 107 -15.54 4.80 -4.48
CA ASP A 107 -15.31 6.22 -4.23
C ASP A 107 -16.11 7.08 -5.22
N PRO A 108 -16.41 8.36 -4.91
CA PRO A 108 -17.06 9.28 -5.85
C PRO A 108 -16.32 9.42 -7.18
N SER A 109 -15.01 9.18 -7.19
CA SER A 109 -14.17 9.18 -8.39
C SER A 109 -14.23 7.89 -9.20
N GLY A 110 -15.02 6.91 -8.79
CA GLY A 110 -15.18 5.62 -9.48
C GLY A 110 -14.06 4.62 -9.22
N ASN A 111 -13.15 4.88 -8.28
CA ASN A 111 -12.12 3.91 -7.89
C ASN A 111 -12.75 2.77 -7.08
N ARG A 112 -12.19 1.57 -7.18
CA ARG A 112 -12.61 0.38 -6.42
C ARG A 112 -11.43 -0.15 -5.63
N VAL A 113 -11.58 -0.23 -4.32
CA VAL A 113 -10.59 -0.84 -3.42
C VAL A 113 -11.05 -2.24 -3.06
N GLU A 114 -10.16 -3.21 -3.17
CA GLU A 114 -10.39 -4.59 -2.78
C GLU A 114 -9.29 -5.02 -1.83
N TYR A 115 -9.64 -5.69 -0.74
CA TYR A 115 -8.67 -6.19 0.22
C TYR A 115 -8.92 -7.64 0.60
N VAL A 116 -7.84 -8.30 1.02
CA VAL A 116 -7.85 -9.66 1.53
C VAL A 116 -6.85 -9.76 2.68
N ILE A 117 -7.26 -10.45 3.73
CA ILE A 117 -6.49 -10.70 4.93
C ILE A 117 -6.16 -12.17 4.94
N HIS A 118 -4.87 -12.49 4.88
CA HIS A 118 -4.40 -13.85 5.02
C HIS A 118 -3.72 -14.02 6.37
N ARG A 119 -4.13 -15.04 7.12
CA ARG A 119 -3.34 -15.52 8.25
C ARG A 119 -2.19 -16.36 7.71
N LEU A 120 -0.97 -16.10 8.17
CA LEU A 120 0.23 -16.82 7.72
C LEU A 120 0.31 -18.22 8.36
N CYS A 121 -0.64 -19.07 7.99
CA CYS A 121 -0.70 -20.47 8.38
C CYS A 121 -0.91 -21.36 7.14
N ASP A 122 -0.43 -22.60 7.21
CA ASP A 122 -0.64 -23.59 6.15
C ASP A 122 -2.10 -24.08 6.11
N PHE A 123 -2.75 -24.25 7.26
CA PHE A 123 -4.10 -24.79 7.37
C PHE A 123 -5.01 -23.96 8.27
N ALA A 124 -6.32 -24.04 8.00
CA ALA A 124 -7.34 -23.48 8.89
C ALA A 124 -7.38 -24.26 10.21
N GLY A 125 -7.83 -23.61 11.28
CA GLY A 125 -7.93 -24.16 12.62
C GLY A 125 -7.04 -23.44 13.64
N ALA A 126 -6.96 -24.05 14.82
CA ALA A 126 -6.11 -23.60 15.91
C ALA A 126 -4.64 -23.51 15.47
N PHE A 127 -3.95 -22.48 15.95
CA PHE A 127 -2.55 -22.21 15.58
C PHE A 127 -1.57 -23.28 16.08
N ASN A 128 -1.97 -24.03 17.10
CA ASN A 128 -1.23 -25.11 17.72
C ASN A 128 -1.76 -26.49 17.33
N ALA A 129 -2.66 -26.57 16.33
CA ALA A 129 -3.17 -27.84 15.83
C ALA A 129 -2.03 -28.69 15.24
N PRO A 130 -2.03 -30.02 15.44
CA PRO A 130 -1.01 -30.90 14.87
C PRO A 130 -0.93 -30.75 13.34
N GLY A 131 0.26 -30.44 12.82
CA GLY A 131 0.48 -30.26 11.38
C GLY A 131 0.15 -28.86 10.83
N ASN A 132 -0.47 -27.97 11.62
CA ASN A 132 -0.66 -26.57 11.22
C ASN A 132 0.59 -25.74 11.55
N ARG A 133 1.29 -25.27 10.52
CA ARG A 133 2.45 -24.38 10.70
C ARG A 133 2.00 -22.95 10.49
N CYS A 134 2.15 -22.13 11.53
CA CYS A 134 1.84 -20.71 11.51
C CYS A 134 3.09 -19.87 11.76
N LEU A 135 3.20 -18.71 11.10
CA LEU A 135 4.24 -17.73 11.40
C LEU A 135 3.91 -17.01 12.72
N LEU A 136 4.73 -17.29 13.72
CA LEU A 136 4.61 -16.77 15.08
C LEU A 136 5.90 -16.04 15.44
N THR A 137 5.79 -14.86 16.04
CA THR A 137 6.92 -14.20 16.72
C THR A 137 6.61 -14.13 18.20
N SER A 138 7.55 -14.55 19.03
CA SER A 138 7.51 -14.36 20.48
C SER A 138 8.80 -13.69 20.92
N ALA A 139 8.76 -12.92 22.01
CA ALA A 139 9.98 -12.29 22.55
C ALA A 139 10.99 -13.31 23.11
N ARG A 140 10.57 -14.58 23.29
CA ARG A 140 11.43 -15.68 23.72
C ARG A 140 11.22 -16.92 22.83
N PRO A 141 11.81 -16.95 21.62
CA PRO A 141 11.78 -18.15 20.80
C PRO A 141 12.46 -19.29 21.60
N ASN A 142 11.79 -20.44 21.73
CA ASN A 142 12.28 -21.65 22.44
C ASN A 142 12.23 -21.65 23.98
N SER A 143 11.34 -20.88 24.60
CA SER A 143 11.06 -21.00 26.05
C SER A 143 10.52 -22.39 26.42
N LYS A 144 11.35 -23.26 27.02
CA LYS A 144 10.95 -24.54 27.65
C LYS A 144 10.33 -24.34 29.04
N SER A 145 9.51 -23.31 29.21
CA SER A 145 8.83 -23.06 30.49
C SER A 145 7.68 -24.06 30.64
N GLY A 146 7.59 -24.74 31.79
CA GLY A 146 6.50 -25.70 32.09
C GLY A 146 5.14 -25.04 32.39
N VAL A 147 5.02 -23.73 32.15
CA VAL A 147 3.82 -22.93 32.41
C VAL A 147 3.21 -22.53 31.06
N PRO A 148 1.88 -22.68 30.86
CA PRO A 148 1.22 -22.21 29.64
C PRO A 148 1.52 -20.74 29.34
N TYR A 149 1.59 -20.38 28.05
CA TYR A 149 1.73 -18.98 27.62
C TYR A 149 0.63 -18.11 28.25
N GLY A 150 0.98 -16.90 28.71
CA GLY A 150 0.03 -15.99 29.39
C GLY A 150 -0.18 -16.26 30.89
N LYS A 151 0.54 -17.21 31.51
CA LYS A 151 0.54 -17.44 32.97
C LYS A 151 1.92 -17.13 33.55
N SER A 152 1.98 -16.23 34.54
CA SER A 152 3.19 -16.06 35.33
C SER A 152 3.27 -17.12 36.46
N GLY A 153 4.46 -17.68 36.69
CA GLY A 153 4.69 -18.68 37.74
C GLY A 153 4.80 -18.10 39.15
N ARG A 154 4.53 -16.79 39.33
CA ARG A 154 4.57 -16.08 40.62
C ARG A 154 3.39 -15.13 40.70
N SER A 155 2.73 -15.08 41.86
CA SER A 155 1.51 -14.30 42.12
C SER A 155 1.64 -12.80 41.88
N ASP A 156 2.86 -12.25 41.92
CA ASP A 156 3.15 -10.81 41.81
C ASP A 156 3.96 -10.41 40.56
N SER A 157 4.22 -11.35 39.64
CA SER A 157 4.87 -11.00 38.38
C SER A 157 3.83 -10.69 37.31
N PRO A 158 3.93 -9.55 36.60
CA PRO A 158 3.03 -9.28 35.49
C PRO A 158 3.16 -10.39 34.44
N ASN A 159 2.05 -10.77 33.81
CA ASN A 159 1.94 -11.90 32.87
C ASN A 159 2.73 -11.67 31.56
N TYR A 160 4.06 -11.59 31.64
CA TYR A 160 5.00 -11.31 30.54
C TYR A 160 5.81 -12.55 30.12
N LEU A 161 5.18 -13.72 29.99
CA LEU A 161 5.67 -14.67 29.00
C LEU A 161 4.93 -14.33 27.72
N ASP A 162 5.57 -13.50 26.87
CA ASP A 162 4.99 -12.95 25.64
C ASP A 162 4.28 -14.05 24.85
N GLN A 163 2.96 -13.93 24.85
CA GLN A 163 2.06 -14.83 24.15
C GLN A 163 2.37 -14.72 22.64
N PRO A 164 2.56 -15.85 21.94
CA PRO A 164 3.09 -15.84 20.58
C PRO A 164 2.18 -15.05 19.64
N GLN A 165 2.74 -14.05 18.96
CA GLN A 165 1.99 -13.19 18.06
C GLN A 165 1.88 -13.84 16.67
N LEU A 166 0.64 -14.11 16.25
CA LEU A 166 0.32 -14.55 14.90
C LEU A 166 0.49 -13.41 13.90
N HIS A 167 1.03 -13.75 12.73
CA HIS A 167 1.21 -12.82 11.64
C HIS A 167 0.07 -12.94 10.64
N TYR A 168 -0.44 -11.79 10.24
CA TYR A 168 -1.47 -11.63 9.22
C TYR A 168 -0.92 -10.72 8.13
N VAL A 169 -1.06 -11.10 6.87
CA VAL A 169 -0.74 -10.24 5.74
C VAL A 169 -2.05 -9.69 5.21
N VAL A 170 -2.19 -8.37 5.30
CA VAL A 170 -3.26 -7.63 4.67
C VAL A 170 -2.75 -7.14 3.32
N THR A 171 -3.46 -7.48 2.26
CA THR A 171 -3.17 -6.98 0.92
C THR A 171 -4.38 -6.24 0.40
N ALA A 172 -4.18 -4.99 0.01
CA ALA A 172 -5.19 -4.17 -0.63
C ALA A 172 -4.73 -3.79 -2.03
N ARG A 173 -5.66 -3.79 -2.99
CA ARG A 173 -5.45 -3.27 -4.33
C ARG A 173 -6.51 -2.26 -4.68
N ILE A 174 -6.15 -1.27 -5.47
CA ILE A 174 -7.10 -0.33 -6.05
C ILE A 174 -7.10 -0.47 -7.56
N VAL A 175 -8.29 -0.51 -8.15
CA VAL A 175 -8.49 -0.32 -9.58
C VAL A 175 -9.02 1.08 -9.79
N GLY A 176 -8.15 1.94 -10.31
CA GLY A 176 -8.44 3.34 -10.57
C GLY A 176 -9.27 3.54 -11.84
N ALA A 177 -10.09 4.59 -11.88
CA ALA A 177 -10.95 4.91 -13.03
C ALA A 177 -10.19 5.16 -14.34
N ARG A 178 -8.89 5.50 -14.28
CA ARG A 178 -8.01 5.70 -15.45
C ARG A 178 -7.14 4.49 -15.77
N GLY A 179 -7.41 3.33 -15.16
CA GLY A 179 -6.68 2.08 -15.38
C GLY A 179 -5.42 1.92 -14.51
N GLY A 180 -5.16 2.83 -13.57
CA GLY A 180 -4.07 2.67 -12.60
C GLY A 180 -4.38 1.53 -11.62
N ASN A 181 -3.39 0.69 -11.34
CA ASN A 181 -3.48 -0.39 -10.35
C ASN A 181 -2.34 -0.26 -9.35
N VAL A 182 -2.69 -0.09 -8.07
CA VAL A 182 -1.71 -0.03 -6.97
C VAL A 182 -2.05 -1.12 -5.99
N VAL A 183 -1.03 -1.85 -5.54
CA VAL A 183 -1.15 -2.90 -4.53
C VAL A 183 -0.28 -2.52 -3.34
N THR A 184 -0.88 -2.49 -2.16
CA THR A 184 -0.20 -2.22 -0.89
C THR A 184 -0.35 -3.42 0.02
N GLN A 185 0.72 -3.78 0.73
CA GLN A 185 0.73 -4.89 1.68
C GLN A 185 1.21 -4.42 3.04
N ALA A 186 0.56 -4.92 4.09
CA ALA A 186 0.93 -4.66 5.47
C ALA A 186 0.91 -5.97 6.27
N VAL A 187 1.86 -6.12 7.18
CA VAL A 187 1.91 -7.25 8.12
C VAL A 187 1.39 -6.78 9.47
N VAL A 188 0.39 -7.46 9.99
CA VAL A 188 -0.22 -7.19 11.30
C VAL A 188 0.08 -8.36 12.23
N MET A 189 0.55 -8.04 13.43
CA MET A 189 0.78 -9.03 14.48
C MET A 189 -0.35 -8.95 15.51
N LYS A 190 -0.91 -10.10 15.87
CA LYS A 190 -1.97 -10.20 16.90
C LYS A 190 -1.71 -11.41 17.78
N GLY A 191 -1.87 -11.27 19.09
CA GLY A 191 -1.87 -12.41 20.00
C GLY A 191 -3.01 -13.41 19.69
N PRO A 192 -2.88 -14.67 20.12
CA PRO A 192 -3.94 -15.67 20.12
C PRO A 192 -5.07 -15.29 21.08
#